data_AF-X1TNS3-F1
#
_entry.id   AF-X1TNS3-F1
#
_cell.length_a   1.000
_cell.length_b   1.000
_cell.length_c   1.000
_cell.angle_alpha   90.00
_cell.angle_beta   90.00
_cell.angle_gamma   90.00
#
_symmetry.space_group_name_H-M   'P 1'
#
loop_
_entity.id
_entity.type
_entity.pdbx_description
1 polymer ?
#
loop_
_entity_poly.entity_id
_entity_poly.type
_entity_poly.pdbx_seq_one_letter_code
_entity_poly.pdbx_strand_id
1 'polypeptide(L)'
;IMVGRVAKNRIFTPWRILKYLPDFNAVRIWYWRLRGKDKRNDTLLSALADELANGGIYLENSIMYCKDHLASQGVMTKCQPTPSVQGDIEFGWEIVKKLGRLDIGQAVAVKEKEVIAVEAIEGTAKMIQRAGQLCRKGNWTLIKVAKPNQDMRFDVPCVGPDTIQSLAENGGRCLVVEKNKTIIIDKPETIELADSLGIPIVGY
;
A
#
# COMPACT_ATOMS: atom_id res chain seq x y z
N ILE A 1 15.03 11.90 -4.06
CA ILE A 1 14.13 10.72 -3.99
C ILE A 1 13.55 10.65 -2.58
N MET A 2 12.25 10.41 -2.40
CA MET A 2 11.65 10.20 -1.08
C MET A 2 11.47 8.72 -0.81
N VAL A 3 12.03 8.22 0.30
CA VAL A 3 11.93 6.82 0.71
C VAL A 3 11.63 6.79 2.21
N GLY A 4 10.75 5.87 2.62
CA GLY A 4 10.42 5.64 4.01
C GLY A 4 8.92 5.79 4.31
N ARG A 5 8.50 5.22 5.45
CA ARG A 5 7.10 5.22 5.88
C ARG A 5 6.80 6.47 6.71
N VAL A 6 5.76 7.20 6.33
CA VAL A 6 5.24 8.35 7.10
C VAL A 6 3.80 8.05 7.56
N ALA A 7 3.55 8.14 8.87
CA ALA A 7 2.25 7.82 9.44
C ALA A 7 1.34 9.05 9.55
N LYS A 8 0.18 9.01 8.89
CA LYS A 8 -0.80 10.12 8.86
C LYS A 8 -1.55 10.33 10.17
N ASN A 9 -1.65 9.29 11.01
CA ASN A 9 -2.38 9.37 12.28
C ASN A 9 -1.86 10.47 13.23
N ARG A 10 -0.58 10.84 13.11
CA ARG A 10 0.04 11.91 13.92
C ARG A 10 -0.56 13.29 13.64
N ILE A 11 -1.17 13.51 12.48
CA ILE A 11 -1.78 14.79 12.10
C ILE A 11 -2.97 15.15 13.00
N PHE A 12 -3.63 14.15 13.57
CA PHE A 12 -4.79 14.29 14.46
C PHE A 12 -4.43 14.31 15.95
N THR A 13 -3.15 14.53 16.28
CA THR A 13 -2.71 14.63 17.68
C THR A 13 -3.24 15.94 18.32
N PRO A 14 -3.78 15.91 19.55
CA PRO A 14 -4.11 17.14 20.29
C PRO A 14 -2.90 18.06 20.43
N TRP A 15 -3.12 19.38 20.40
CA TRP A 15 -2.06 20.40 20.58
C TRP A 15 -0.86 20.25 19.63
N ARG A 16 -1.09 19.72 18.41
CA ARG A 16 -0.03 19.37 17.46
C ARG A 16 0.99 20.47 17.17
N ILE A 17 0.58 21.74 17.21
CA ILE A 17 1.46 22.88 16.92
C ILE A 17 2.54 22.98 18.00
N LEU A 18 2.15 22.89 19.28
CA LEU A 18 3.08 22.91 20.41
C LEU A 18 3.94 21.64 20.45
N LYS A 19 3.36 20.49 20.10
CA LYS A 19 4.06 19.21 20.16
C LYS A 19 5.11 19.03 19.06
N TYR A 20 4.80 19.44 17.83
CA TYR A 20 5.67 19.20 16.68
C TYR A 20 6.46 20.43 16.23
N LEU A 21 6.16 21.61 16.77
CA LEU A 21 6.86 22.87 16.50
C LEU A 21 7.16 23.06 15.00
N PRO A 22 6.11 23.19 14.15
CA PRO A 22 6.29 23.21 12.71
C PRO A 22 7.15 24.40 12.28
N ASP A 23 8.08 24.15 11.36
CA ASP A 23 8.87 25.20 10.73
C ASP A 23 8.02 26.06 9.79
N PHE A 24 8.62 27.13 9.26
CA PHE A 24 7.91 28.06 8.38
C PHE A 24 7.40 27.37 7.10
N ASN A 25 8.15 26.40 6.55
CA ASN A 25 7.74 25.64 5.38
C ASN A 25 6.51 24.77 5.68
N ALA A 26 6.50 24.06 6.81
CA ALA A 26 5.35 23.28 7.23
C ALA A 26 4.11 24.17 7.45
N VAL A 27 4.27 25.35 8.02
CA VAL A 27 3.19 26.35 8.15
C VAL A 27 2.68 26.78 6.78
N ARG A 28 3.57 27.12 5.85
CA ARG A 28 3.23 27.53 4.47
C ARG A 28 2.50 26.43 3.71
N ILE A 29 2.96 25.18 3.77
CA ILE A 29 2.27 24.04 3.17
C ILE A 29 0.88 23.90 3.78
N TRP A 30 0.80 23.84 5.11
CA TRP A 30 -0.41 23.42 5.80
C TRP A 30 -1.52 24.48 5.79
N TYR A 31 -1.17 25.74 6.03
CA TYR A 31 -2.11 26.84 6.22
C TYR A 31 -2.26 27.75 4.99
N TRP A 32 -1.34 27.70 4.02
CA TRP A 32 -1.47 28.47 2.78
C TRP A 32 -1.77 27.56 1.58
N ARG A 33 -0.85 26.66 1.21
CA ARG A 33 -1.03 25.80 0.00
C ARG A 33 -2.22 24.85 0.11
N LEU A 34 -2.43 24.29 1.29
CA LEU A 34 -3.53 23.35 1.56
C LEU A 34 -4.76 24.04 2.18
N ARG A 35 -4.85 25.37 2.16
CA ARG A 35 -6.02 26.09 2.65
C ARG A 35 -7.22 25.82 1.73
N GLY A 36 -8.35 25.41 2.29
CA GLY A 36 -9.57 25.12 1.52
C GLY A 36 -9.51 23.88 0.62
N LYS A 37 -8.41 23.12 0.67
CA LYS A 37 -8.25 21.83 -0.02
C LYS A 37 -8.51 20.68 0.94
N ASP A 38 -8.88 19.54 0.39
CA ASP A 38 -8.89 18.29 1.15
C ASP A 38 -7.48 17.91 1.62
N LYS A 39 -7.41 17.05 2.63
CA LYS A 39 -6.15 16.62 3.27
C LYS A 39 -5.82 15.17 2.91
N ARG A 40 -6.20 14.73 1.71
CA ARG A 40 -5.85 13.41 1.18
C ARG A 40 -4.34 13.26 1.02
N ASN A 41 -3.87 12.02 0.91
CA ASN A 41 -2.43 11.74 0.87
C ASN A 41 -1.79 12.39 -0.35
N ASP A 42 -2.39 12.18 -1.52
CA ASP A 42 -1.88 12.69 -2.78
C ASP A 42 -1.82 14.22 -2.74
N THR A 43 -2.88 14.89 -2.26
CA THR A 43 -2.91 16.36 -2.14
C THR A 43 -1.85 16.91 -1.20
N LEU A 44 -1.62 16.26 -0.06
CA LEU A 44 -0.60 16.65 0.91
C LEU A 44 0.82 16.47 0.35
N LEU A 45 1.09 15.31 -0.25
CA LEU A 45 2.42 14.97 -0.78
C LEU A 45 2.75 15.77 -2.04
N SER A 46 1.78 16.07 -2.91
CA SER A 46 1.96 17.00 -4.02
C SER A 46 2.28 18.41 -3.53
N ALA A 47 1.58 18.91 -2.50
CA ALA A 47 1.88 20.24 -1.95
C ALA A 47 3.29 20.32 -1.33
N LEU A 48 3.76 19.23 -0.72
CA LEU A 48 5.14 19.10 -0.26
C LEU A 48 6.13 19.08 -1.43
N ALA A 49 5.85 18.31 -2.48
CA ALA A 49 6.68 18.23 -3.67
C ALA A 49 6.87 19.61 -4.31
N ASP A 50 5.78 20.37 -4.47
CA ASP A 50 5.82 21.73 -5.03
C ASP A 50 6.57 22.71 -4.12
N GLU A 51 6.49 22.53 -2.80
CA GLU A 51 7.21 23.34 -1.84
C GLU A 51 8.72 23.11 -1.92
N LEU A 52 9.14 21.85 -2.01
CA LEU A 52 10.54 21.49 -2.21
C LEU A 52 11.05 22.03 -3.55
N ALA A 53 10.24 21.93 -4.61
CA ALA A 53 10.60 22.43 -5.94
C ALA A 53 10.80 23.96 -5.95
N ASN A 54 9.97 24.71 -5.21
CA ASN A 54 10.19 26.15 -5.01
C ASN A 54 11.51 26.47 -4.30
N GLY A 55 12.04 25.54 -3.52
CA GLY A 55 13.36 25.62 -2.89
C GLY A 55 14.50 25.06 -3.74
N GLY A 56 14.25 24.69 -4.99
CA GLY A 56 15.25 24.11 -5.90
C GLY A 56 15.48 22.60 -5.74
N ILE A 57 14.65 21.91 -4.94
CA ILE A 57 14.75 20.46 -4.72
C ILE A 57 13.65 19.76 -5.49
N TYR A 58 14.03 19.04 -6.55
CA TYR A 58 13.09 18.31 -7.39
C TYR A 58 12.99 16.85 -6.96
N LEU A 59 11.76 16.36 -6.81
CA LEU A 59 11.50 14.96 -6.50
C LEU A 59 11.52 14.11 -7.76
N GLU A 60 12.43 13.15 -7.77
CA GLU A 60 12.54 12.13 -8.82
C GLU A 60 11.61 10.93 -8.59
N ASN A 61 11.33 10.20 -9.67
CA ASN A 61 10.53 8.97 -9.63
C ASN A 61 11.25 7.90 -8.78
N SER A 62 10.56 7.43 -7.73
CA SER A 62 11.13 6.48 -6.77
C SER A 62 11.38 5.08 -7.34
N ILE A 63 10.74 4.75 -8.46
CA ILE A 63 10.83 3.44 -9.11
C ILE A 63 11.94 3.41 -10.17
N MET A 64 12.46 4.57 -10.59
CA MET A 64 13.45 4.68 -11.66
C MET A 64 14.65 3.73 -11.47
N TYR A 65 15.09 3.57 -10.22
CA TYR A 65 16.26 2.78 -9.85
C TYR A 65 15.94 1.39 -9.27
N CYS A 66 14.66 1.00 -9.18
CA CYS A 66 14.21 -0.22 -8.51
C CYS A 66 13.32 -1.09 -9.39
N LYS A 67 13.51 -1.06 -10.71
CA LYS A 67 12.67 -1.80 -11.67
C LYS A 67 12.68 -3.32 -11.43
N ASP A 68 13.83 -3.87 -11.05
CA ASP A 68 13.97 -5.31 -10.79
C ASP A 68 13.17 -5.78 -9.56
N HIS A 69 12.91 -4.84 -8.64
CA HIS A 69 12.10 -5.04 -7.44
C HIS A 69 10.60 -4.87 -7.68
N LEU A 70 10.17 -4.47 -8.87
CA LEU A 70 8.74 -4.40 -9.19
C LEU A 70 8.14 -5.80 -9.31
N ALA A 71 6.87 -5.92 -8.92
CA ALA A 71 6.08 -7.10 -9.16
C ALA A 71 6.03 -7.41 -10.67
N SER A 72 6.45 -8.62 -11.05
CA SER A 72 6.34 -9.13 -12.42
C SER A 72 4.96 -9.72 -12.67
N GLN A 73 4.53 -9.77 -13.93
CA GLN A 73 3.26 -10.39 -14.31
C GLN A 73 3.25 -11.89 -14.01
N GLY A 74 2.11 -12.39 -13.54
CA GLY A 74 1.89 -13.80 -13.24
C GLY A 74 2.35 -14.20 -11.84
N VAL A 75 2.43 -15.51 -11.61
CA VAL A 75 2.85 -16.07 -10.33
C VAL A 75 4.37 -15.96 -10.20
N MET A 76 4.83 -15.34 -9.12
CA MET A 76 6.26 -15.11 -8.83
C MET A 76 6.88 -16.21 -7.94
N THR A 77 6.04 -16.98 -7.28
CA THR A 77 6.38 -18.08 -6.36
C THR A 77 6.28 -19.44 -7.06
N LYS A 78 6.83 -20.49 -6.45
CA LYS A 78 6.63 -21.89 -6.85
C LYS A 78 5.21 -22.37 -6.59
N CYS A 79 4.57 -21.89 -5.52
CA CYS A 79 3.19 -22.21 -5.19
C CYS A 79 2.22 -21.50 -6.14
N GLN A 80 1.22 -22.25 -6.63
CA GLN A 80 0.18 -21.75 -7.52
C GLN A 80 -1.10 -21.42 -6.75
N PRO A 81 -1.83 -20.33 -7.09
CA PRO A 81 -3.15 -20.08 -6.54
C PRO A 81 -4.14 -21.16 -6.96
N THR A 82 -5.06 -21.52 -6.06
CA THR A 82 -6.14 -22.47 -6.39
C THR A 82 -7.22 -21.79 -7.24
N PRO A 83 -8.10 -22.55 -7.92
CA PRO A 83 -9.23 -21.97 -8.67
C PRO A 83 -10.15 -21.09 -7.81
N SER A 84 -10.33 -21.42 -6.54
CA SER A 84 -11.10 -20.57 -5.60
C SER A 84 -10.41 -19.23 -5.36
N VAL A 85 -9.10 -19.24 -5.16
CA VAL A 85 -8.29 -18.02 -5.00
C VAL A 85 -8.33 -17.19 -6.28
N GLN A 86 -8.27 -17.81 -7.45
CA GLN A 86 -8.41 -17.11 -8.72
C GLN A 86 -9.76 -16.38 -8.83
N GLY A 87 -10.86 -17.01 -8.40
CA GLY A 87 -12.17 -16.37 -8.32
C GLY A 87 -12.23 -15.19 -7.34
N ASP A 88 -11.50 -15.27 -6.22
CA ASP A 88 -11.35 -14.16 -5.26
C ASP A 88 -10.54 -13.00 -5.85
N ILE A 89 -9.48 -13.30 -6.61
CA ILE A 89 -8.66 -12.30 -7.32
C ILE A 89 -9.54 -11.50 -8.27
N GLU A 90 -10.25 -12.16 -9.17
CA GLU A 90 -11.10 -11.51 -10.16
C GLU A 90 -12.18 -10.64 -9.53
N PHE A 91 -12.84 -11.15 -8.48
CA PHE A 91 -13.87 -10.41 -7.73
C PHE A 91 -13.29 -9.19 -7.02
N GLY A 92 -12.21 -9.37 -6.26
CA GLY A 92 -11.65 -8.32 -5.43
C GLY A 92 -10.87 -7.26 -6.20
N TRP A 93 -10.34 -7.60 -7.38
CA TRP A 93 -9.59 -6.67 -8.24
C TRP A 93 -10.41 -5.44 -8.63
N GLU A 94 -11.63 -5.66 -9.13
CA GLU A 94 -12.53 -4.57 -9.54
C GLU A 94 -12.90 -3.66 -8.36
N ILE A 95 -13.08 -4.25 -7.18
CA ILE A 95 -13.44 -3.53 -5.95
C ILE A 95 -12.27 -2.66 -5.49
N VAL A 96 -11.07 -3.23 -5.38
CA VAL A 96 -9.90 -2.49 -4.88
C VAL A 96 -9.47 -1.38 -5.85
N LYS A 97 -9.63 -1.55 -7.18
CA LYS A 97 -9.41 -0.46 -8.14
C LYS A 97 -10.40 0.69 -7.95
N LYS A 98 -11.67 0.41 -7.61
CA LYS A 98 -12.67 1.45 -7.30
C LYS A 98 -12.34 2.16 -5.98
N LEU A 99 -11.93 1.43 -4.95
CA LEU A 99 -11.50 2.01 -3.67
C LEU A 99 -10.29 2.93 -3.84
N GLY A 100 -9.31 2.52 -4.65
CA GLY A 100 -8.15 3.34 -5.00
C GLY A 100 -8.53 4.60 -5.77
N ARG A 101 -9.57 4.57 -6.62
CA ARG A 101 -10.11 5.77 -7.30
C ARG A 101 -10.73 6.77 -6.32
N LEU A 102 -11.35 6.28 -5.26
CA LEU A 102 -11.97 7.11 -4.22
C LEU A 102 -10.96 7.63 -3.18
N ASP A 103 -9.70 7.21 -3.26
CA ASP A 103 -8.64 7.51 -2.28
C ASP A 103 -9.01 7.11 -0.83
N ILE A 104 -9.75 6.00 -0.70
CA ILE A 104 -10.11 5.43 0.63
C ILE A 104 -9.00 4.51 1.12
N GLY A 105 -8.52 3.65 0.23
CA GLY A 105 -7.46 2.67 0.50
C GLY A 105 -7.11 1.90 -0.77
N GLN A 106 -6.07 1.09 -0.68
CA GLN A 106 -5.49 0.42 -1.86
C GLN A 106 -5.32 -1.08 -1.67
N ALA A 107 -5.87 -1.64 -0.59
CA ALA A 107 -5.86 -3.07 -0.33
C ALA A 107 -7.21 -3.59 0.20
N VAL A 108 -7.51 -4.84 -0.12
CA VAL A 108 -8.68 -5.59 0.37
C VAL A 108 -8.28 -7.02 0.74
N ALA A 109 -8.94 -7.58 1.75
CA ALA A 109 -8.91 -9.00 2.06
C ALA A 109 -10.21 -9.65 1.57
N VAL A 110 -10.10 -10.72 0.79
CA VAL A 110 -11.24 -11.39 0.14
C VAL A 110 -11.20 -12.89 0.41
N LYS A 111 -12.37 -13.50 0.58
CA LYS A 111 -12.54 -14.95 0.61
C LYS A 111 -13.91 -15.34 0.08
N GLU A 112 -13.98 -16.40 -0.73
CA GLU A 112 -15.25 -16.93 -1.25
C GLU A 112 -16.10 -15.83 -1.94
N LYS A 113 -15.41 -14.92 -2.65
CA LYS A 113 -15.98 -13.72 -3.29
C LYS A 113 -16.72 -12.78 -2.33
N GLU A 114 -16.28 -12.70 -1.08
CA GLU A 114 -16.74 -11.73 -0.09
C GLU A 114 -15.56 -10.91 0.45
N VAL A 115 -15.80 -9.61 0.69
CA VAL A 115 -14.81 -8.69 1.25
C VAL A 115 -14.82 -8.82 2.78
N ILE A 116 -13.72 -9.33 3.33
CA ILE A 116 -13.54 -9.45 4.79
C ILE A 116 -13.13 -8.11 5.39
N ALA A 117 -12.20 -7.41 4.73
CA ALA A 117 -11.67 -6.14 5.21
C ALA A 117 -11.21 -5.26 4.05
N VAL A 118 -11.33 -3.94 4.25
CA VAL A 118 -10.85 -2.90 3.34
C VAL A 118 -9.85 -2.04 4.09
N GLU A 119 -8.69 -1.79 3.49
CA GLU A 119 -7.70 -0.86 4.02
C GLU A 119 -8.26 0.56 4.03
N ALA A 120 -7.98 1.30 5.10
CA ALA A 120 -8.15 2.74 5.16
C ALA A 120 -6.97 3.39 5.89
N ILE A 121 -7.24 4.39 6.73
CA ILE A 121 -6.20 5.18 7.43
C ILE A 121 -5.31 4.36 8.37
N GLU A 122 -5.74 3.17 8.80
CA GLU A 122 -4.96 2.28 9.66
C GLU A 122 -3.77 1.64 8.93
N GLY A 123 -3.86 1.53 7.61
CA GLY A 123 -2.86 0.92 6.72
C GLY A 123 -2.92 -0.62 6.68
N THR A 124 -2.28 -1.17 5.64
CA THR A 124 -2.35 -2.61 5.28
C THR A 124 -2.01 -3.54 6.44
N ALA A 125 -0.98 -3.24 7.24
CA ALA A 125 -0.54 -4.12 8.33
C ALA A 125 -1.63 -4.34 9.41
N LYS A 126 -2.33 -3.27 9.81
CA LYS A 126 -3.44 -3.37 10.76
C LYS A 126 -4.67 -4.01 10.11
N MET A 127 -4.89 -3.76 8.82
CA MET A 127 -5.95 -4.40 8.06
C MET A 127 -5.77 -5.92 8.00
N ILE A 128 -4.56 -6.44 7.79
CA ILE A 128 -4.25 -7.88 7.79
C ILE A 128 -4.60 -8.52 9.15
N GLN A 129 -4.19 -7.88 10.25
CA GLN A 129 -4.53 -8.34 11.60
C GLN A 129 -6.05 -8.39 11.82
N ARG A 130 -6.75 -7.33 11.41
CA ARG A 130 -8.22 -7.25 11.47
C ARG A 130 -8.88 -8.34 10.61
N ALA A 131 -8.37 -8.59 9.41
CA ALA A 131 -8.87 -9.66 8.54
C ALA A 131 -8.71 -11.04 9.18
N GLY A 132 -7.58 -11.32 9.83
CA GLY A 132 -7.36 -12.57 10.57
C GLY A 132 -8.32 -12.75 11.75
N GLN A 133 -8.64 -11.68 12.47
CA GLN A 133 -9.62 -11.71 13.55
C GLN A 133 -11.04 -12.00 13.06
N LEU A 134 -11.42 -11.43 11.91
CA LEU A 134 -12.75 -11.58 11.30
C LEU A 134 -12.91 -12.93 10.57
N CYS A 135 -11.86 -13.42 9.92
CA CYS A 135 -11.86 -14.67 9.16
C CYS A 135 -11.02 -15.76 9.86
N ARG A 136 -11.56 -16.29 10.96
CA ARG A 136 -10.92 -17.39 11.71
C ARG A 136 -10.70 -18.67 10.91
N LYS A 137 -11.50 -18.87 9.84
CA LYS A 137 -11.32 -19.97 8.87
C LYS A 137 -10.02 -19.86 8.06
N GLY A 138 -9.32 -18.71 8.11
CA GLY A 138 -8.11 -18.44 7.33
C GLY A 138 -8.35 -18.54 5.83
N ASN A 139 -7.32 -18.89 5.06
CA ASN A 139 -7.34 -19.08 3.61
C ASN A 139 -8.02 -17.94 2.83
N TRP A 140 -7.69 -16.70 3.19
CA TRP A 140 -8.16 -15.50 2.49
C TRP A 140 -7.03 -14.87 1.66
N THR A 141 -7.41 -14.09 0.66
CA THR A 141 -6.53 -13.47 -0.33
C THR A 141 -6.37 -11.98 -0.05
N LEU A 142 -5.13 -11.49 0.05
CA LEU A 142 -4.83 -10.06 0.08
C LEU A 142 -4.63 -9.55 -1.34
N ILE A 143 -5.37 -8.53 -1.73
CA ILE A 143 -5.18 -7.85 -3.02
C ILE A 143 -4.79 -6.40 -2.73
N LYS A 144 -3.67 -5.96 -3.29
CA LYS A 144 -3.14 -4.61 -3.15
C LYS A 144 -2.81 -4.02 -4.52
N VAL A 145 -3.27 -2.80 -4.79
CA VAL A 145 -3.11 -2.15 -6.09
C VAL A 145 -2.47 -0.78 -5.95
N ALA A 146 -2.01 -0.22 -7.06
CA ALA A 146 -1.70 1.20 -7.11
C ALA A 146 -2.97 1.99 -7.41
N LYS A 147 -3.09 3.17 -6.78
CA LYS A 147 -4.13 4.12 -7.15
C LYS A 147 -3.93 4.53 -8.62
N PRO A 148 -5.00 4.75 -9.41
CA PRO A 148 -4.87 5.01 -10.84
C PRO A 148 -3.99 6.21 -11.21
N ASN A 149 -4.01 7.26 -10.38
CA ASN A 149 -3.22 8.48 -10.57
C ASN A 149 -2.10 8.61 -9.53
N GLN A 150 -1.59 7.47 -9.02
CA GLN A 150 -0.51 7.47 -8.04
C GLN A 150 0.71 8.21 -8.61
N ASP A 151 1.15 9.26 -7.91
CA ASP A 151 2.35 9.98 -8.27
C ASP A 151 3.57 9.11 -7.96
N MET A 152 4.23 8.55 -8.97
CA MET A 152 5.33 7.59 -8.76
C MET A 152 6.59 8.21 -8.13
N ARG A 153 6.61 9.52 -7.87
CA ARG A 153 7.65 10.16 -7.03
C ARG A 153 7.50 9.77 -5.56
N PHE A 154 6.29 9.40 -5.10
CA PHE A 154 6.01 9.09 -3.70
C PHE A 154 4.80 8.17 -3.50
N ASP A 155 4.72 7.51 -2.33
CA ASP A 155 3.57 6.67 -1.98
C ASP A 155 3.34 5.50 -2.97
N VAL A 156 4.44 4.96 -3.52
CA VAL A 156 4.40 3.73 -4.33
C VAL A 156 3.96 2.57 -3.42
N PRO A 157 3.00 1.73 -3.83
CA PRO A 157 2.62 0.57 -3.05
C PRO A 157 3.82 -0.37 -2.83
N CYS A 158 4.05 -0.74 -1.56
CA CYS A 158 5.09 -1.69 -1.20
C CYS A 158 4.53 -2.90 -0.45
N VAL A 159 5.16 -4.04 -0.68
CA VAL A 159 5.05 -5.29 0.08
C VAL A 159 6.46 -5.83 0.35
N GLY A 160 6.61 -6.74 1.30
CA GLY A 160 7.92 -7.32 1.64
C GLY A 160 7.79 -8.45 2.65
N PRO A 161 8.90 -8.87 3.30
CA PRO A 161 8.91 -10.03 4.19
C PRO A 161 7.89 -9.89 5.33
N ASP A 162 7.79 -8.73 5.96
CA ASP A 162 6.81 -8.42 7.01
C ASP A 162 5.36 -8.65 6.56
N THR A 163 5.06 -8.36 5.29
CA THR A 163 3.70 -8.57 4.74
C THR A 163 3.40 -10.06 4.64
N ILE A 164 4.37 -10.85 4.17
CA ILE A 164 4.24 -12.31 4.05
C ILE A 164 4.12 -12.96 5.44
N GLN A 165 4.96 -12.56 6.39
CA GLN A 165 4.87 -13.05 7.79
C GLN A 165 3.50 -12.73 8.38
N SER A 166 3.05 -11.47 8.25
CA SER A 166 1.76 -11.05 8.77
C SER A 166 0.59 -11.80 8.10
N LEU A 167 0.66 -12.09 6.80
CA LEU A 167 -0.32 -12.95 6.14
C LEU A 167 -0.34 -14.35 6.73
N ALA A 168 0.83 -14.98 6.88
CA ALA A 168 0.94 -16.33 7.43
C ALA A 168 0.32 -16.43 8.83
N GLU A 169 0.66 -15.48 9.71
CA GLU A 169 0.15 -15.38 11.09
C GLU A 169 -1.36 -15.13 11.17
N ASN A 170 -1.93 -14.42 10.20
CA ASN A 170 -3.35 -14.01 10.21
C ASN A 170 -4.23 -14.85 9.28
N GLY A 171 -3.72 -16.00 8.81
CA GLY A 171 -4.47 -16.93 7.97
C GLY A 171 -4.64 -16.49 6.51
N GLY A 172 -3.91 -15.47 6.06
CA GLY A 172 -3.79 -15.13 4.65
C GLY A 172 -3.01 -16.21 3.91
N ARG A 173 -3.45 -16.53 2.68
CA ARG A 173 -2.85 -17.60 1.85
C ARG A 173 -2.61 -17.22 0.40
N CYS A 174 -2.76 -15.94 0.05
CA CYS A 174 -2.38 -15.43 -1.27
C CYS A 174 -2.13 -13.93 -1.16
N LEU A 175 -1.06 -13.45 -1.80
CA LEU A 175 -0.77 -12.03 -1.99
C LEU A 175 -0.87 -11.69 -3.49
N VAL A 176 -1.69 -10.70 -3.81
CA VAL A 176 -1.91 -10.24 -5.18
C VAL A 176 -1.54 -8.76 -5.23
N VAL A 177 -0.69 -8.41 -6.19
CA VAL A 177 -0.14 -7.07 -6.34
C VAL A 177 -0.22 -6.60 -7.79
N GLU A 178 -0.34 -5.29 -8.00
CA GLU A 178 -0.35 -4.74 -9.36
C GLU A 178 1.04 -4.79 -9.98
N LYS A 179 1.15 -5.50 -11.12
CA LYS A 179 2.41 -5.66 -11.85
C LYS A 179 2.96 -4.30 -12.28
N ASN A 180 4.28 -4.17 -12.30
CA ASN A 180 5.01 -2.96 -12.70
C ASN A 180 4.68 -1.69 -11.88
N LYS A 181 3.88 -1.80 -10.81
CA LYS A 181 3.49 -0.66 -9.97
C LYS A 181 3.71 -0.87 -8.47
N THR A 182 3.86 -2.12 -8.04
CA THR A 182 4.12 -2.46 -6.64
C THR A 182 5.59 -2.84 -6.47
N ILE A 183 6.26 -2.22 -5.51
CA ILE A 183 7.63 -2.59 -5.10
C ILE A 183 7.55 -3.77 -4.13
N ILE A 184 8.37 -4.79 -4.38
CA ILE A 184 8.64 -5.89 -3.46
C ILE A 184 9.99 -5.60 -2.80
N ILE A 185 9.95 -5.19 -1.53
CA ILE A 185 11.14 -4.97 -0.70
C ILE A 185 11.83 -6.31 -0.51
N ASP A 186 13.15 -6.37 -0.67
CA ASP A 186 13.93 -7.61 -0.56
C ASP A 186 13.27 -8.75 -1.37
N LYS A 187 13.11 -8.51 -2.68
CA LYS A 187 12.28 -9.33 -3.56
C LYS A 187 12.69 -10.82 -3.55
N PRO A 188 13.97 -11.18 -3.69
CA PRO A 188 14.42 -12.58 -3.58
C PRO A 188 13.99 -13.21 -2.25
N GLU A 189 14.27 -12.54 -1.14
CA GLU A 189 13.99 -13.01 0.22
C GLU A 189 12.48 -13.10 0.48
N THR A 190 11.70 -12.16 -0.03
CA THR A 190 10.23 -12.16 0.07
C THR A 190 9.62 -13.33 -0.68
N ILE A 191 10.10 -13.62 -1.89
CA ILE A 191 9.63 -14.76 -2.69
C ILE A 191 10.01 -16.07 -2.01
N GLU A 192 11.24 -16.21 -1.53
CA GLU A 192 11.71 -17.41 -0.81
C GLU A 192 10.90 -17.65 0.47
N LEU A 193 10.67 -16.60 1.25
CA LEU A 193 9.83 -16.67 2.43
C LEU A 193 8.39 -17.08 2.09
N ALA A 194 7.81 -16.50 1.04
CA ALA A 194 6.46 -16.83 0.61
C ALA A 194 6.35 -18.28 0.13
N ASP A 195 7.34 -18.78 -0.61
CA ASP A 195 7.45 -20.20 -0.97
C ASP A 195 7.52 -21.11 0.26
N SER A 196 8.36 -20.76 1.24
CA SER A 196 8.51 -21.56 2.47
C SER A 196 7.22 -21.64 3.31
N LEU A 197 6.38 -20.61 3.22
CA LEU A 197 5.11 -20.51 3.93
C LEU A 197 3.91 -20.94 3.09
N GLY A 198 4.13 -21.36 1.84
CA GLY A 198 3.07 -21.78 0.92
C GLY A 198 2.11 -20.67 0.51
N ILE A 199 2.60 -19.41 0.44
CA ILE A 199 1.81 -18.23 0.08
C ILE A 199 2.14 -17.83 -1.36
N PRO A 200 1.28 -18.10 -2.36
CA PRO A 200 1.47 -17.56 -3.70
C PRO A 200 1.55 -16.03 -3.71
N ILE A 201 2.51 -15.49 -4.45
CA ILE A 201 2.56 -14.06 -4.82
C ILE A 201 2.25 -13.94 -6.31
N VAL A 202 1.22 -13.16 -6.64
CA VAL A 202 0.72 -13.00 -8.01
C VAL A 202 0.77 -11.53 -8.43
N GLY A 203 1.42 -11.25 -9.55
CA GLY A 203 1.34 -9.95 -10.22
C GLY A 203 0.22 -9.95 -11.27
N TYR A 204 -0.80 -9.12 -11.05
CA TYR A 204 -1.97 -8.97 -11.92
C TYR A 204 -1.89 -7.64 -12.69
#